data_AF-A0A4H9FQ43-F1
#
_entry.id   AF-A0A4H9FQ43-F1
#
_cell.length_a   1.000
_cell.length_b   1.000
_cell.length_c   1.000
_cell.angle_alpha   90.00
_cell.angle_beta   90.00
_cell.angle_gamma   90.00
#
_symmetry.space_group_name_H-M   'P 1'
#
loop_
_entity.id
_entity.type
_entity.pdbx_description
1 polymer ?
#
loop_
_entity_poly.entity_id
_entity_poly.type
_entity_poly.pdbx_seq_one_letter_code
_entity_poly.pdbx_strand_id
1 'polypeptide(L)'
;MFKALKTIKKIKQLQKEMHDASVAFLLMQDLGLVPDSEKGRTRAKSFHDVSHMIKDVLDGKSVDEAMKRLNSEVKIEEVEQKDDQN
;
A
#
# COMPACT_ATOMS: atom_id res chain seq x y z
N MET A 1 6.88 20.25 12.76
CA MET A 1 5.50 20.01 12.26
C MET A 1 5.32 20.21 10.76
N PHE A 2 5.75 21.33 10.16
CA PHE A 2 5.54 21.61 8.73
C PHE A 2 6.11 20.53 7.78
N LYS A 3 7.33 20.03 8.04
CA LYS A 3 7.93 18.92 7.27
C LYS A 3 7.08 17.64 7.35
N ALA A 4 6.63 17.25 8.54
CA ALA A 4 5.80 16.07 8.74
C ALA A 4 4.46 16.17 7.99
N LEU A 5 3.77 17.32 8.07
CA LEU A 5 2.52 17.55 7.33
C LEU A 5 2.72 17.48 5.81
N LYS A 6 3.83 18.05 5.30
CA LYS A 6 4.19 17.95 3.87
C LYS A 6 4.47 16.50 3.47
N THR A 7 5.15 15.74 4.31
CA THR A 7 5.40 14.30 4.09
C THR A 7 4.09 13.51 4.09
N ILE A 8 3.20 13.69 5.07
CA ILE A 8 1.89 13.03 5.13
C ILE A 8 1.07 13.34 3.86
N LYS A 9 1.09 14.60 3.38
CA LYS A 9 0.41 14.96 2.13
C LYS A 9 0.97 14.21 0.92
N LYS A 10 2.29 14.02 0.85
CA LYS A 10 2.93 13.21 -0.21
C LYS A 10 2.59 11.72 -0.09
N ILE A 11 2.50 11.17 1.12
CA ILE A 11 2.07 9.78 1.34
C ILE A 11 0.60 9.60 0.93
N LYS A 12 -0.28 10.55 1.22
CA LYS A 12 -1.67 10.58 0.72
C LYS A 12 -1.73 10.58 -0.80
N GLN A 13 -0.88 11.38 -1.45
CA GLN A 13 -0.80 11.42 -2.91
C GLN A 13 -0.31 10.08 -3.48
N LEU A 14 0.76 9.51 -2.90
CA LEU A 14 1.29 8.20 -3.28
C LEU A 14 0.21 7.10 -3.13
N GLN A 15 -0.52 7.10 -2.02
CA GLN A 15 -1.63 6.16 -1.80
C GLN A 15 -2.66 6.23 -2.92
N LYS A 16 -3.09 7.45 -3.30
CA LYS A 16 -4.06 7.65 -4.38
C LYS A 16 -3.51 7.20 -5.73
N GLU A 17 -2.27 7.54 -6.06
CA GLU A 17 -1.65 7.15 -7.33
C GLU A 17 -1.48 5.63 -7.45
N MET A 18 -1.08 4.96 -6.36
CA MET A 18 -0.99 3.49 -6.33
C MET A 18 -2.35 2.82 -6.54
N HIS A 19 -3.39 3.32 -5.86
CA HIS A 19 -4.76 2.81 -6.02
C HIS A 19 -5.25 3.01 -7.46
N ASP A 20 -5.17 4.23 -7.98
CA ASP A 20 -5.71 4.56 -9.30
C ASP A 20 -4.95 3.84 -10.42
N ALA A 21 -3.62 3.74 -10.32
CA ALA A 21 -2.80 3.03 -11.31
C ALA A 21 -3.06 1.51 -11.31
N SER A 22 -3.24 0.90 -10.12
CA SER A 22 -3.54 -0.54 -10.02
C SER A 22 -4.93 -0.86 -10.58
N VAL A 23 -5.94 -0.05 -10.25
CA VAL A 23 -7.30 -0.20 -10.81
C VAL A 23 -7.30 0.02 -12.33
N ALA A 24 -6.61 1.04 -12.82
CA ALA A 24 -6.51 1.30 -14.26
C ALA A 24 -5.83 0.14 -14.99
N PHE A 25 -4.75 -0.43 -14.45
CA PHE A 25 -4.09 -1.58 -15.06
C PHE A 25 -5.00 -2.81 -15.11
N LEU A 26 -5.68 -3.13 -14.01
CA LEU A 26 -6.61 -4.26 -13.96
C LEU A 26 -7.75 -4.10 -14.97
N LEU A 27 -8.33 -2.90 -15.06
CA LEU A 27 -9.36 -2.60 -16.05
C LEU A 27 -8.83 -2.72 -17.49
N MET A 28 -7.64 -2.17 -17.77
CA MET A 28 -7.02 -2.33 -19.09
C MET A 28 -6.78 -3.79 -19.44
N GLN A 29 -6.43 -4.62 -18.45
CA GLN A 29 -6.23 -6.05 -18.64
C GLN A 29 -7.55 -6.77 -18.91
N ASP A 30 -8.60 -6.48 -18.14
CA ASP A 30 -9.93 -7.06 -18.31
C ASP A 30 -10.58 -6.67 -19.65
N LEU A 31 -10.22 -5.50 -20.20
CA LEU A 31 -10.63 -5.05 -21.53
C LEU A 31 -9.72 -5.58 -22.67
N GLY A 32 -8.66 -6.32 -22.36
CA GLY A 32 -7.69 -6.82 -23.36
C GLY A 32 -6.79 -5.74 -23.98
N LEU A 33 -6.70 -4.56 -23.37
CA LEU A 33 -5.84 -3.45 -23.81
C LEU A 33 -4.37 -3.62 -23.39
N VAL A 34 -4.11 -4.47 -22.40
CA VAL A 34 -2.77 -4.94 -22.01
C VAL A 34 -2.75 -6.47 -21.91
N PRO A 35 -1.58 -7.14 -21.99
CA PRO A 35 -1.52 -8.60 -21.93
C PRO A 35 -2.14 -9.19 -20.67
N ASP A 36 -2.93 -10.25 -20.83
CA ASP A 36 -3.47 -11.05 -19.73
C ASP A 36 -2.37 -11.93 -19.13
N SER A 37 -1.51 -11.31 -18.31
CA SER A 37 -0.44 -11.96 -17.58
C SER A 37 -0.80 -12.07 -16.11
N GLU A 38 -0.73 -13.29 -15.58
CA GLU A 38 -0.92 -13.58 -14.16
C GLU A 38 0.05 -12.75 -13.30
N LYS A 39 1.32 -12.67 -13.70
CA LYS A 39 2.33 -11.84 -13.03
C LYS A 39 1.94 -10.36 -12.98
N GLY A 40 1.42 -9.81 -14.08
CA GLY A 40 0.95 -8.42 -14.15
C GLY A 40 -0.26 -8.19 -13.25
N ARG A 41 -1.23 -9.11 -13.28
CA ARG A 41 -2.44 -9.08 -12.45
C ARG A 41 -2.11 -9.15 -10.97
N THR A 42 -1.29 -10.10 -10.56
CA THR A 42 -0.85 -10.26 -9.17
C THR A 42 -0.13 -9.00 -8.69
N ARG A 43 0.77 -8.43 -9.50
CA ARG A 43 1.43 -7.17 -9.16
C ARG A 43 0.43 -6.03 -8.98
N ALA A 44 -0.52 -5.85 -9.90
CA ALA A 44 -1.52 -4.79 -9.79
C ALA A 44 -2.40 -4.95 -8.55
N LYS A 45 -2.84 -6.18 -8.24
CA LYS A 45 -3.58 -6.47 -7.00
C LYS A 45 -2.75 -6.15 -5.74
N SER A 46 -1.48 -6.54 -5.69
CA SER A 46 -0.62 -6.17 -4.55
C SER A 46 -0.49 -4.65 -4.36
N PHE A 47 -0.39 -3.88 -5.45
CA PHE A 47 -0.37 -2.41 -5.35
C PHE A 47 -1.70 -1.84 -4.86
N HIS A 48 -2.82 -2.41 -5.27
CA HIS A 48 -4.15 -2.06 -4.78
C HIS A 48 -4.27 -2.32 -3.27
N ASP A 49 -3.89 -3.51 -2.81
CA ASP A 49 -3.98 -3.89 -1.41
C ASP A 49 -3.06 -3.05 -0.51
N VAL A 50 -1.82 -2.80 -0.95
CA VAL A 50 -0.88 -1.91 -0.24
C VAL A 50 -1.40 -0.48 -0.20
N SER A 51 -2.06 0.00 -1.27
CA SER A 51 -2.66 1.34 -1.26
C SER A 51 -3.77 1.46 -0.18
N HIS A 52 -4.57 0.40 0.02
CA HIS A 52 -5.55 0.35 1.09
C HIS A 52 -4.90 0.30 2.48
N MET A 53 -3.84 -0.49 2.65
CA MET A 53 -3.05 -0.49 3.90
C MET A 53 -2.53 0.92 4.23
N ILE A 54 -1.95 1.63 3.26
CA ILE A 54 -1.46 3.00 3.48
C ILE A 54 -2.63 3.92 3.86
N LYS A 55 -3.78 3.78 3.19
CA LYS A 55 -4.99 4.54 3.52
C LYS A 55 -5.43 4.33 4.97
N ASP A 56 -5.42 3.09 5.44
CA ASP A 56 -5.79 2.77 6.83
C ASP A 56 -4.90 3.46 7.86
N VAL A 57 -3.58 3.43 7.64
CA VAL A 57 -2.62 4.12 8.50
C VAL A 57 -2.88 5.63 8.49
N LEU A 58 -3.14 6.21 7.31
CA LEU A 58 -3.45 7.64 7.16
C LEU A 58 -4.79 8.03 7.80
N ASP A 59 -5.74 7.10 7.89
CA ASP A 59 -7.04 7.26 8.55
C ASP A 59 -6.97 6.97 10.06
N GLY A 60 -5.77 6.65 10.59
CA GLY A 60 -5.49 6.54 12.02
C GLY A 60 -5.57 5.13 12.62
N LYS A 61 -5.70 4.09 11.79
CA LYS A 61 -5.64 2.70 12.25
C LYS A 61 -4.22 2.31 12.65
N SER A 62 -4.09 1.29 13.52
CA SER A 62 -2.78 0.75 13.85
C SER A 62 -2.15 0.03 12.65
N VAL A 63 -0.82 -0.15 12.68
CA VAL A 63 -0.09 -0.89 11.64
C VAL A 63 -0.62 -2.32 11.53
N ASP A 64 -0.89 -2.98 12.66
CA ASP A 64 -1.46 -4.33 12.69
C ASP A 64 -2.85 -4.39 12.04
N GLU A 65 -3.71 -3.41 12.32
CA GLU A 65 -5.05 -3.33 11.72
C GLU A 65 -4.99 -3.08 10.22
N ALA A 66 -4.05 -2.25 9.76
CA ALA A 66 -3.84 -1.99 8.35
C ALA A 66 -3.30 -3.24 7.62
N MET A 67 -2.38 -3.99 8.23
CA MET A 67 -1.77 -5.18 7.65
C MET A 67 -2.69 -6.40 7.60
N LYS A 68 -3.77 -6.46 8.39
CA LYS A 68 -4.78 -7.53 8.27
C LYS A 68 -5.29 -7.75 6.84
N ARG A 69 -5.33 -6.69 6.04
CA ARG A 69 -5.73 -6.73 4.62
C ARG A 69 -4.71 -7.42 3.72
N LEU A 70 -3.44 -7.36 4.07
CA LEU A 70 -2.34 -8.03 3.36
C LEU A 70 -2.16 -9.49 3.81
N ASN A 71 -2.88 -9.90 4.85
CA ASN A 71 -2.49 -11.06 5.63
C ASN A 71 -3.02 -12.38 5.04
N SER A 72 -2.15 -13.03 4.28
CA SER A 72 -1.87 -14.45 4.46
C SER A 72 -0.67 -14.54 5.43
N GLU A 73 -0.91 -14.88 6.71
CA GLU A 73 0.11 -15.18 7.75
C GLU A 73 1.50 -14.50 7.64
N VAL A 74 1.57 -13.18 7.62
CA VAL A 74 2.82 -12.45 7.87
C VAL A 74 3.06 -12.50 9.37
N LYS A 75 3.86 -13.49 9.82
CA LYS A 75 4.49 -13.46 11.15
C LYS A 75 5.38 -12.22 11.21
N ILE A 76 4.91 -11.19 11.90
CA ILE A 76 5.68 -10.00 12.20
C ILE A 76 6.76 -10.48 13.17
N GLU A 77 7.99 -10.69 12.70
CA GLU A 77 9.13 -10.72 13.61
C GLU A 77 9.21 -9.32 14.22
N GLU A 78 9.00 -9.23 15.53
CA GLU A 78 9.15 -8.00 16.29
C GLU A 78 10.56 -7.47 16.04
N VAL A 79 10.67 -6.46 15.16
CA VAL A 79 11.91 -5.71 15.02
C VAL A 79 11.99 -4.86 16.30
N GLU A 80 12.71 -5.37 17.31
CA GLU A 80 13.11 -4.59 18.48
C GLU A 80 13.75 -3.29 17.97
N GLN A 81 13.00 -2.18 18.06
CA GLN A 81 13.55 -0.85 17.89
C GLN A 81 14.49 -0.62 19.08
N LYS A 82 15.78 -0.89 18.88
CA LYS A 82 16.82 -0.32 19.72
C LYS A 82 16.89 1.17 19.40
N ASP A 83 16.09 1.93 20.13
CA ASP A 83 16.33 3.35 20.39
C ASP A 83 17.67 3.46 21.13
N ASP A 84 18.79 3.52 20.41
CA ASP A 84 20.04 4.00 20.97
C ASP A 84 20.15 5.51 20.73
N GLN A 85 19.96 6.20 21.84
CA GLN A 85 20.13 7.63 22.07
C GLN A 85 21.52 8.10 21.63
N ASN A 86 21.59 9.26 20.98
CA ASN A 86 22.80 10.09 20.96
C ASN A 86 22.44 11.57 21.02
#